data_AF-A0A832CWK9-F1
#
_entry.id   AF-A0A832CWK9-F1
#
_cell.length_a   1.000
_cell.length_b   1.000
_cell.length_c   1.000
_cell.angle_alpha   90.00
_cell.angle_beta   90.00
_cell.angle_gamma   90.00
#
_symmetry.space_group_name_H-M   'P 1'
#
loop_
_entity.id
_entity.type
_entity.pdbx_description
1 polymer ?
#
loop_
_entity_poly.entity_id
_entity_poly.type
_entity_poly.pdbx_seq_one_letter_code
_entity_poly.pdbx_strand_id
1 'polypeptide(L)'
;MSEFSREIDRIIGKVEDAYREAIDELEELRGSITKWYGYIRIGRLHKRLEDIVEDFEEELLEAKRRLREVKREAEKRGDETTLRKVEEVDKLIEDRVKEFTKKYESTIKDIEENYPGAKIRKGPHWVAISILPQRLASIVSREVGEALRTAMEEIKRATESVSTIVSSIRLREEDAKIIDELVDSGIFKSRSEAVAFFTRKGIEASKEWLEKVRENIGKIRELQEEVRRELEKT
;
A
#
# COMPACT_ATOMS: atom_id res chain seq x y z
N MET A 1 37.59 19.08 -0.13
CA MET A 1 36.68 17.92 -0.03
C MET A 1 36.85 17.06 -1.26
N SER A 2 37.14 15.76 -1.11
CA SER A 2 37.16 14.84 -2.25
C SER A 2 35.78 14.75 -2.88
N GLU A 3 35.72 14.43 -4.18
CA GLU A 3 34.47 14.20 -4.92
C GLU A 3 33.61 13.12 -4.26
N PHE A 4 34.22 12.05 -3.73
CA PHE A 4 33.53 10.97 -3.02
C PHE A 4 32.92 11.41 -1.69
N SER A 5 33.57 12.31 -0.94
CA SER A 5 32.97 12.82 0.30
C SER A 5 31.67 13.57 0.01
N ARG A 6 31.63 14.36 -1.06
CA ARG A 6 30.41 15.07 -1.46
C ARG A 6 29.30 14.13 -1.89
N GLU A 7 29.63 13.03 -2.58
CA GLU A 7 28.60 12.04 -2.96
C GLU A 7 28.09 11.26 -1.76
N ILE A 8 28.96 10.90 -0.81
CA ILE A 8 28.55 10.29 0.47
C ILE A 8 27.60 11.23 1.24
N ASP A 9 27.94 12.51 1.37
CA ASP A 9 27.11 13.48 2.07
C ASP A 9 25.73 13.64 1.39
N ARG A 10 25.67 13.56 0.05
CA ARG A 10 24.40 13.54 -0.69
C ARG A 10 23.59 12.27 -0.44
N ILE A 11 24.24 11.10 -0.40
CA ILE A 11 23.56 9.83 -0.10
C ILE A 11 22.97 9.88 1.31
N ILE A 12 23.73 10.38 2.30
CA ILE A 12 23.24 10.58 3.67
C ILE A 12 22.01 11.49 3.66
N GLY A 13 22.08 12.64 3.00
CA GLY A 13 20.94 13.56 2.89
C GLY A 13 19.69 12.90 2.33
N LYS A 14 19.82 12.16 1.23
CA LYS A 14 18.70 11.41 0.63
C LYS A 14 18.08 10.39 1.59
N VAL A 15 18.91 9.61 2.29
CA VAL A 15 18.43 8.60 3.25
C VAL A 15 17.67 9.25 4.40
N GLU A 16 18.20 10.35 4.94
CA GLU A 16 17.56 11.11 6.02
C GLU A 16 16.25 11.76 5.59
N ASP A 17 16.22 12.35 4.40
CA ASP A 17 15.02 12.99 3.87
C ASP A 17 13.93 11.96 3.57
N ALA A 18 14.27 10.83 2.93
CA ALA A 18 13.33 9.74 2.68
C ALA A 18 12.79 9.14 3.98
N TYR A 19 13.65 8.96 4.98
CA TYR A 19 13.20 8.51 6.32
C TYR A 19 12.22 9.51 6.93
N ARG A 20 12.53 10.81 6.89
CA ARG A 20 11.67 11.85 7.48
C ARG A 20 10.31 11.90 6.79
N GLU A 21 10.28 11.90 5.47
CA GLU A 21 9.06 11.91 4.67
C GLU A 21 8.18 10.69 4.99
N ALA A 22 8.76 9.49 5.02
CA ALA A 22 8.04 8.28 5.35
C ALA A 22 7.45 8.29 6.79
N ILE A 23 8.16 8.89 7.75
CA ILE A 23 7.67 9.06 9.13
C ILE A 23 6.54 10.10 9.19
N ASP A 24 6.71 11.24 8.53
CA ASP A 24 5.71 12.31 8.49
C ASP A 24 4.40 11.79 7.88
N GLU A 25 4.48 11.03 6.78
CA GLU A 25 3.31 10.40 6.16
C GLU A 25 2.62 9.37 7.07
N LEU A 26 3.39 8.57 7.82
CA LEU A 26 2.82 7.66 8.83
C LEU A 26 2.09 8.43 9.94
N GLU A 27 2.65 9.56 10.40
CA GLU A 27 2.02 10.39 11.41
C GLU A 27 0.77 11.09 10.90
N GLU A 28 0.79 11.60 9.67
CA GLU A 28 -0.38 12.16 8.99
C GLU A 28 -1.49 11.12 8.82
N LEU A 29 -1.13 9.89 8.44
CA LEU A 29 -2.06 8.78 8.33
C LEU A 29 -2.68 8.46 9.69
N ARG A 30 -1.87 8.34 10.75
CA ARG A 30 -2.32 8.14 12.13
C ARG A 30 -3.26 9.25 12.59
N GLY A 31 -2.92 10.50 12.33
CA GLY A 31 -3.73 11.68 12.65
C GLY A 31 -5.05 11.74 11.87
N SER A 32 -5.05 11.26 10.63
CA SER A 32 -6.26 11.15 9.79
C SER A 32 -7.21 10.07 10.32
N ILE A 33 -6.67 8.94 10.78
CA ILE A 33 -7.46 7.82 11.32
C ILE A 33 -8.10 8.18 12.66
N THR A 34 -7.36 8.85 13.55
CA THR A 34 -7.89 9.31 14.85
C THR A 34 -8.99 10.35 14.71
N LYS A 35 -8.98 11.19 13.66
CA LYS A 35 -10.03 12.18 13.39
C LYS A 35 -11.31 11.58 12.79
N TRP A 36 -11.22 10.46 12.08
CA TRP A 36 -12.34 9.81 11.41
C TRP A 36 -12.78 8.58 12.19
N TYR A 37 -13.66 8.76 13.18
CA TYR A 37 -14.31 7.69 13.95
C TYR A 37 -14.91 6.60 13.03
N GLY A 38 -14.13 5.59 12.63
CA GLY A 38 -14.60 4.30 12.11
C GLY A 38 -14.89 4.14 10.61
N TYR A 39 -14.53 5.07 9.72
CA TYR A 39 -14.94 5.01 8.29
C TYR A 39 -13.81 4.87 7.25
N ILE A 40 -12.58 4.54 7.65
CA ILE A 40 -11.51 4.31 6.66
C ILE A 40 -11.63 2.90 6.09
N ARG A 41 -11.81 2.80 4.76
CA ARG A 41 -11.80 1.52 4.05
C ARG A 41 -10.43 0.86 4.22
N ILE A 42 -10.40 -0.39 4.69
CA ILE A 42 -9.15 -1.15 4.92
C ILE A 42 -8.27 -1.24 3.67
N GLY A 43 -8.86 -1.32 2.47
CA GLY A 43 -8.10 -1.29 1.21
C GLY A 43 -7.46 0.06 0.91
N ARG A 44 -8.07 1.18 1.32
CA ARG A 44 -7.45 2.52 1.22
C ARG A 44 -6.31 2.66 2.22
N LEU A 45 -6.49 2.11 3.43
CA LEU A 45 -5.43 2.08 4.45
C LEU A 45 -4.24 1.26 3.96
N HIS A 46 -4.49 0.04 3.46
CA HIS A 46 -3.46 -0.81 2.86
C HIS A 46 -2.68 -0.06 1.79
N LYS A 47 -3.39 0.52 0.81
CA LYS A 47 -2.73 1.24 -0.28
C LYS A 47 -1.85 2.39 0.23
N ARG A 48 -2.34 3.23 1.15
CA ARG A 48 -1.52 4.33 1.69
C ARG A 48 -0.27 3.82 2.43
N LEU A 49 -0.39 2.75 3.21
CA LEU A 49 0.75 2.16 3.90
C LEU A 49 1.73 1.48 2.93
N GLU A 50 1.21 0.86 1.88
CA GLU A 50 1.99 0.28 0.79
C GLU A 50 2.78 1.38 0.07
N ASP A 51 2.12 2.46 -0.35
CA ASP A 51 2.74 3.63 -1.00
C ASP A 51 3.91 4.17 -0.14
N ILE A 52 3.69 4.44 1.17
CA ILE A 52 4.73 4.90 2.10
C ILE A 52 5.96 3.96 2.14
N VAL A 53 5.71 2.65 2.21
CA VAL A 53 6.78 1.65 2.30
C VAL A 53 7.51 1.51 0.97
N GLU A 54 6.80 1.56 -0.15
CA GLU A 54 7.37 1.49 -1.49
C GLU A 54 8.25 2.71 -1.79
N ASP A 55 7.77 3.92 -1.50
CA ASP A 55 8.53 5.16 -1.71
C ASP A 55 9.82 5.16 -0.88
N PHE A 56 9.75 4.72 0.38
CA PHE A 56 10.95 4.58 1.21
C PHE A 56 11.88 3.45 0.73
N GLU A 57 11.34 2.31 0.27
CA GLU A 57 12.13 1.20 -0.29
C GLU A 57 12.94 1.68 -1.51
N GLU A 58 12.29 2.43 -2.42
CA GLU A 58 12.90 2.92 -3.66
C GLU A 58 14.09 3.85 -3.40
N GLU A 59 13.94 4.84 -2.52
CA GLU A 59 15.02 5.78 -2.18
C GLU A 59 16.20 5.07 -1.52
N LEU A 60 15.94 4.11 -0.64
CA LEU A 60 16.99 3.32 0.00
C LEU A 60 17.72 2.40 -0.99
N LEU A 61 17.01 1.81 -1.94
CA LEU A 61 17.63 1.02 -3.01
C LEU A 61 18.52 1.88 -3.91
N GLU A 62 18.08 3.09 -4.25
CA GLU A 62 18.91 4.05 -4.98
C GLU A 62 20.17 4.42 -4.17
N ALA A 63 20.02 4.73 -2.88
CA ALA A 63 21.12 5.04 -1.98
C ALA A 63 22.14 3.88 -1.92
N LYS A 64 21.68 2.63 -1.71
CA LYS A 64 22.55 1.43 -1.71
C LYS A 64 23.22 1.19 -3.06
N ARG A 65 22.57 1.50 -4.19
CA ARG A 65 23.18 1.40 -5.52
C ARG A 65 24.35 2.37 -5.66
N ARG A 66 24.12 3.65 -5.37
CA ARG A 66 25.16 4.69 -5.42
C ARG A 66 26.30 4.42 -4.44
N LEU A 67 25.97 3.98 -3.23
CA LEU A 67 26.96 3.65 -2.21
C LEU A 67 27.87 2.49 -2.65
N ARG A 68 27.34 1.48 -3.34
CA ARG A 68 28.13 0.40 -3.94
C ARG A 68 29.08 0.89 -5.03
N GLU A 69 28.68 1.88 -5.82
CA GLU A 69 29.56 2.49 -6.83
C GLU A 69 30.72 3.23 -6.17
N VAL A 70 30.43 4.04 -5.14
CA VAL A 70 31.45 4.73 -4.33
C VAL A 70 32.40 3.72 -3.68
N LYS A 71 31.86 2.64 -3.09
CA LYS A 71 32.65 1.56 -2.47
C LYS A 71 33.63 0.95 -3.47
N ARG A 72 33.15 0.55 -4.65
CA ARG A 72 33.99 -0.07 -5.70
C ARG A 72 35.11 0.86 -6.15
N GLU A 73 34.84 2.15 -6.30
CA GLU A 73 35.86 3.12 -6.69
C GLU A 73 36.88 3.39 -5.57
N ALA A 74 36.44 3.41 -4.31
CA ALA A 74 37.32 3.53 -3.16
C ALA A 74 38.23 2.30 -2.99
N GLU A 75 37.70 1.09 -3.18
CA GLU A 75 38.46 -0.18 -3.17
C GLU A 75 39.57 -0.16 -4.23
N LYS A 76 39.26 0.25 -5.48
CA LYS A 76 40.26 0.35 -6.56
C LYS A 76 41.39 1.32 -6.24
N ARG A 77 41.11 2.37 -5.47
CA ARG A 77 42.06 3.43 -5.10
C ARG A 77 42.78 3.16 -3.77
N GLY A 78 42.38 2.12 -3.04
CA GLY A 78 42.86 1.86 -1.68
C GLY A 78 42.48 2.95 -0.67
N ASP A 79 41.38 3.67 -0.90
CA ASP A 79 40.95 4.78 -0.05
C ASP A 79 40.17 4.28 1.18
N GLU A 80 40.91 3.86 2.21
CA GLU A 80 40.33 3.39 3.47
C GLU A 80 39.42 4.42 4.15
N THR A 81 39.66 5.71 3.96
CA THR A 81 38.84 6.75 4.61
C THR A 81 37.45 6.78 4.00
N THR A 82 37.36 6.71 2.68
CA THR A 82 36.08 6.61 1.97
C THR A 82 35.37 5.29 2.29
N LEU A 83 36.10 4.18 2.41
CA LEU A 83 35.52 2.88 2.78
C LEU A 83 34.89 2.89 4.18
N ARG A 84 35.55 3.49 5.18
CA ARG A 84 34.95 3.65 6.53
C ARG A 84 33.67 4.46 6.49
N LYS A 85 33.66 5.57 5.75
CA LYS A 85 32.44 6.37 5.57
C LYS A 85 31.33 5.58 4.87
N VAL A 86 31.66 4.75 3.89
CA VAL A 86 30.69 3.85 3.26
C VAL A 86 30.04 2.92 4.28
N GLU A 87 30.83 2.32 5.18
CA GLU A 87 30.32 1.47 6.26
C GLU A 87 29.42 2.25 7.24
N GLU A 88 29.78 3.50 7.56
CA GLU A 88 28.94 4.39 8.38
C GLU A 88 27.58 4.66 7.73
N VAL A 89 27.55 4.92 6.42
CA VAL A 89 26.29 5.10 5.67
C VAL A 89 25.50 3.80 5.58
N ASP A 90 26.17 2.67 5.37
CA ASP A 90 25.51 1.36 5.37
C ASP A 90 24.78 1.14 6.70
N LYS A 91 25.45 1.41 7.82
CA LYS A 91 24.88 1.32 9.17
C LYS A 91 23.74 2.32 9.38
N LEU A 92 23.88 3.55 8.90
CA LEU A 92 22.81 4.55 8.96
C LEU A 92 21.53 4.03 8.30
N ILE A 93 21.63 3.44 7.11
CA ILE A 93 20.49 2.85 6.41
C ILE A 93 19.85 1.74 7.26
N GLU A 94 20.65 0.87 7.89
CA GLU A 94 20.10 -0.17 8.77
C GLU A 94 19.34 0.41 9.97
N ASP A 95 19.90 1.44 10.59
CA ASP A 95 19.32 2.08 11.75
C ASP A 95 18.00 2.78 11.38
N ARG A 96 17.94 3.49 10.25
CA ARG A 96 16.70 4.11 9.75
C ARG A 96 15.63 3.10 9.38
N VAL A 97 15.99 1.97 8.75
CA VAL A 97 15.04 0.87 8.48
C VAL A 97 14.46 0.30 9.79
N LYS A 98 15.30 0.07 10.80
CA LYS A 98 14.85 -0.43 12.11
C LYS A 98 13.92 0.57 12.82
N GLU A 99 14.28 1.85 12.81
CA GLU A 99 13.48 2.91 13.41
C GLU A 99 12.12 3.07 12.71
N PHE A 100 12.12 3.10 11.37
CA PHE A 100 10.89 3.14 10.59
C PHE A 100 10.00 1.94 10.87
N THR A 101 10.55 0.72 10.89
CA THR A 101 9.80 -0.51 11.19
C THR A 101 9.13 -0.43 12.56
N LYS A 102 9.84 0.02 13.59
CA LYS A 102 9.27 0.20 14.94
C LYS A 102 8.14 1.25 14.95
N LYS A 103 8.34 2.37 14.26
CA LYS A 103 7.32 3.42 14.17
C LYS A 103 6.08 2.92 13.44
N TYR A 104 6.28 2.22 12.32
CA TYR A 104 5.22 1.59 11.55
C TYR A 104 4.40 0.63 12.43
N GLU A 105 5.05 -0.30 13.13
CA GLU A 105 4.38 -1.25 14.04
C GLU A 105 3.57 -0.53 15.12
N SER A 106 4.13 0.54 15.73
CA SER A 106 3.40 1.36 16.70
C SER A 106 2.17 2.03 16.08
N THR A 107 2.30 2.56 14.86
CA THR A 107 1.19 3.19 14.14
C THR A 107 0.09 2.16 13.85
N ILE A 108 0.44 0.96 13.39
CA ILE A 108 -0.55 -0.11 13.15
C ILE A 108 -1.25 -0.52 14.44
N LYS A 109 -0.50 -0.66 15.54
CA LYS A 109 -1.07 -0.99 16.85
C LYS A 109 -2.07 0.07 17.31
N ASP A 110 -1.74 1.35 17.17
CA ASP A 110 -2.65 2.44 17.52
C ASP A 110 -3.91 2.43 16.65
N ILE A 111 -3.78 2.11 15.36
CA ILE A 111 -4.92 1.95 14.45
C ILE A 111 -5.79 0.77 14.89
N GLU A 112 -5.19 -0.36 15.28
CA GLU A 112 -5.91 -1.55 15.77
C GLU A 112 -6.72 -1.25 17.03
N GLU A 113 -6.13 -0.54 17.99
CA GLU A 113 -6.74 -0.22 19.26
C GLU A 113 -7.95 0.72 19.09
N ASN A 114 -7.89 1.62 18.11
CA ASN A 114 -8.92 2.62 17.85
C ASN A 114 -9.95 2.20 16.78
N TYR A 115 -9.81 1.03 16.15
CA TYR A 115 -10.72 0.55 15.10
C TYR A 115 -11.42 -0.77 15.52
N PRO A 116 -12.68 -0.72 16.03
CA PRO A 116 -13.37 -1.91 16.56
C PRO A 116 -13.51 -3.08 15.57
N GLY A 117 -13.43 -2.84 14.26
CA GLY A 117 -13.44 -3.87 13.21
C GLY A 117 -12.12 -4.62 13.00
N ALA A 118 -10.98 -4.11 13.50
CA ALA A 118 -9.66 -4.71 13.32
C ALA A 118 -9.46 -5.93 14.23
N LYS A 119 -9.99 -5.89 15.47
CA LYS A 119 -9.95 -7.02 16.42
C LYS A 119 -10.71 -8.27 15.95
N ILE A 120 -11.70 -8.10 15.07
CA ILE A 120 -12.64 -9.17 14.66
C ILE A 120 -12.27 -9.77 13.29
N ARG A 121 -11.49 -9.05 12.46
CA ARG A 121 -11.11 -9.49 11.11
C ARG A 121 -9.59 -9.40 10.91
N LYS A 122 -8.86 -10.39 11.45
CA LYS A 122 -7.50 -10.75 10.99
C LYS A 122 -7.56 -11.39 9.59
N GLY A 123 -8.16 -10.67 8.63
CA GLY A 123 -8.24 -11.10 7.23
C GLY A 123 -6.93 -10.86 6.49
N PRO A 124 -6.81 -11.36 5.24
CA PRO A 124 -5.59 -11.23 4.43
C PRO A 124 -5.02 -9.82 4.35
N HIS A 125 -5.88 -8.79 4.26
CA HIS A 125 -5.45 -7.38 4.23
C HIS A 125 -4.73 -6.92 5.50
N TRP A 126 -5.14 -7.38 6.67
CA TRP A 126 -4.51 -6.96 7.93
C TRP A 126 -3.14 -7.63 8.07
N VAL A 127 -3.04 -8.91 7.70
CA VAL A 127 -1.76 -9.63 7.62
C VAL A 127 -0.82 -8.93 6.65
N ALA A 128 -1.30 -8.56 5.46
CA ALA A 128 -0.53 -7.82 4.46
C ALA A 128 0.02 -6.51 5.04
N ILE A 129 -0.84 -5.69 5.67
CA ILE A 129 -0.45 -4.46 6.35
C ILE A 129 0.67 -4.69 7.37
N SER A 130 0.54 -5.70 8.25
CA SER A 130 1.54 -5.95 9.30
C SER A 130 2.92 -6.33 8.76
N ILE A 131 2.99 -6.98 7.60
CA ILE A 131 4.26 -7.47 7.04
C ILE A 131 4.90 -6.52 6.03
N LEU A 132 4.21 -5.46 5.57
CA LEU A 132 4.73 -4.47 4.62
C LEU A 132 6.18 -4.02 4.90
N PRO A 133 6.53 -3.56 6.13
CA PRO A 133 7.89 -3.07 6.41
C PRO A 133 8.98 -4.14 6.29
N GLN A 134 8.62 -5.44 6.27
CA GLN A 134 9.60 -6.51 6.09
C GLN A 134 10.28 -6.44 4.71
N ARG A 135 9.67 -5.80 3.69
CA ARG A 135 10.34 -5.54 2.38
C ARG A 135 11.67 -4.84 2.54
N LEU A 136 11.77 -3.95 3.53
CA LEU A 136 12.97 -3.19 3.82
C LEU A 136 14.11 -4.06 4.38
N ALA A 137 13.81 -5.25 4.90
CA ALA A 137 14.82 -6.21 5.33
C ALA A 137 15.71 -6.66 4.15
N SER A 138 15.20 -6.63 2.91
CA SER A 138 15.97 -6.94 1.71
C SER A 138 17.04 -5.90 1.37
N ILE A 139 16.90 -4.68 1.89
CA ILE A 139 17.87 -3.59 1.72
C ILE A 139 19.05 -3.75 2.69
N VAL A 140 18.75 -4.23 3.89
CA VAL A 140 19.72 -4.42 4.98
C VAL A 140 20.42 -5.77 4.86
N SER A 141 19.72 -6.82 4.43
CA SER A 141 20.26 -8.18 4.35
C SER A 141 20.20 -8.74 2.92
N ARG A 142 21.37 -9.12 2.38
CA ARG A 142 21.54 -9.63 0.99
C ARG A 142 20.81 -10.95 0.70
N GLU A 143 20.33 -11.66 1.71
CA GLU A 143 19.86 -13.04 1.60
C GLU A 143 18.33 -13.21 1.66
N VAL A 144 17.58 -12.15 1.99
CA VAL A 144 16.14 -12.29 2.31
C VAL A 144 15.21 -11.78 1.19
N GLY A 145 15.75 -11.23 0.10
CA GLY A 145 14.98 -10.43 -0.87
C GLY A 145 13.92 -11.17 -1.70
N GLU A 146 14.29 -12.27 -2.38
CA GLU A 146 13.40 -12.89 -3.38
C GLU A 146 12.29 -13.75 -2.76
N ALA A 147 12.61 -14.54 -1.74
CA ALA A 147 11.63 -15.37 -1.04
C ALA A 147 10.56 -14.52 -0.34
N LEU A 148 10.99 -13.40 0.25
CA LEU A 148 10.08 -12.47 0.91
C LEU A 148 9.23 -11.70 -0.11
N ARG A 149 9.82 -11.18 -1.20
CA ARG A 149 9.05 -10.55 -2.30
C ARG A 149 7.98 -11.48 -2.86
N THR A 150 8.33 -12.73 -3.15
CA THR A 150 7.40 -13.72 -3.70
C THR A 150 6.23 -13.99 -2.75
N ALA A 151 6.51 -14.21 -1.46
CA ALA A 151 5.46 -14.40 -0.46
C ALA A 151 4.56 -13.17 -0.32
N MET A 152 5.12 -11.97 -0.46
CA MET A 152 4.36 -10.72 -0.38
C MET A 152 3.51 -10.48 -1.64
N GLU A 153 3.99 -10.84 -2.82
CA GLU A 153 3.19 -10.80 -4.06
C GLU A 153 2.01 -11.78 -4.01
N GLU A 154 2.20 -12.98 -3.45
CA GLU A 154 1.11 -13.93 -3.23
C GLU A 154 0.05 -13.37 -2.27
N ILE A 155 0.49 -12.73 -1.19
CA ILE A 155 -0.40 -12.05 -0.24
C ILE A 155 -1.10 -10.86 -0.91
N LYS A 156 -0.40 -10.07 -1.75
CA LYS A 156 -0.99 -8.98 -2.54
C LYS A 156 -2.11 -9.47 -3.45
N ARG A 157 -1.88 -10.55 -4.22
CA ARG A 157 -2.91 -11.16 -5.08
C ARG A 157 -4.11 -11.67 -4.28
N ALA A 158 -3.87 -12.19 -3.08
CA ALA A 158 -4.93 -12.61 -2.15
C ALA A 158 -5.72 -11.41 -1.56
N THR A 159 -5.13 -10.21 -1.53
CA THR A 159 -5.80 -8.96 -1.12
C THR A 159 -6.56 -8.26 -2.24
N GLU A 160 -6.07 -8.32 -3.48
CA GLU A 160 -6.76 -7.73 -4.65
C GLU A 160 -8.07 -8.44 -5.00
N SER A 161 -8.24 -9.67 -4.52
CA SER A 161 -9.38 -10.55 -4.81
C SER A 161 -10.59 -10.39 -3.85
N VAL A 162 -10.58 -9.46 -2.88
CA VAL A 162 -11.60 -9.39 -1.82
C VAL A 162 -12.40 -8.07 -1.78
N SER A 163 -13.69 -8.21 -2.09
CA SER A 163 -14.87 -7.37 -1.84
C SER A 163 -14.70 -5.87 -1.51
N THR A 164 -15.12 -5.03 -2.46
CA THR A 164 -15.49 -3.64 -2.16
C THR A 164 -16.81 -3.62 -1.37
N ILE A 165 -16.75 -3.25 -0.09
CA ILE A 165 -17.96 -2.96 0.71
C ILE A 165 -18.45 -1.55 0.34
N VAL A 166 -19.61 -1.48 -0.33
CA VAL A 166 -20.35 -0.23 -0.55
C VAL A 166 -21.30 -0.04 0.64
N SER A 167 -21.08 1.00 1.45
CA SER A 167 -21.88 1.29 2.64
C SER A 167 -23.21 1.98 2.32
N SER A 168 -24.25 1.66 3.11
CA SER A 168 -25.67 2.02 3.07
C SER A 168 -26.38 1.94 1.70
N ILE A 169 -27.00 0.80 1.44
CA ILE A 169 -27.99 0.64 0.37
C ILE A 169 -29.40 0.77 0.95
N ARG A 170 -30.28 1.50 0.24
CA ARG A 170 -31.71 1.55 0.57
C ARG A 170 -32.40 0.41 -0.19
N LEU A 171 -32.89 -0.57 0.56
CA LEU A 171 -33.73 -1.64 0.05
C LEU A 171 -35.19 -1.30 0.33
N ARG A 172 -36.10 -1.84 -0.48
CA ARG A 172 -37.52 -1.84 -0.12
C ARG A 172 -37.71 -2.70 1.12
N GLU A 173 -38.76 -2.43 1.89
CA GLU A 173 -39.04 -3.14 3.14
C GLU A 173 -39.26 -4.64 2.88
N GLU A 174 -39.94 -4.99 1.79
CA GLU A 174 -40.14 -6.39 1.39
C GLU A 174 -38.81 -7.11 1.09
N ASP A 175 -37.88 -6.46 0.40
CA ASP A 175 -36.58 -7.04 0.03
C ASP A 175 -35.69 -7.19 1.26
N ALA A 176 -35.70 -6.20 2.15
CA ALA A 176 -34.95 -6.23 3.40
C ALA A 176 -35.42 -7.38 4.30
N LYS A 177 -36.74 -7.62 4.35
CA LYS A 177 -37.31 -8.72 5.13
C LYS A 177 -36.87 -10.09 4.64
N ILE A 178 -36.81 -10.29 3.32
CA ILE A 178 -36.30 -11.53 2.72
C ILE A 178 -34.83 -11.75 3.11
N ILE A 179 -34.01 -10.69 3.05
CA ILE A 179 -32.61 -10.77 3.48
C ILE A 179 -32.50 -11.14 4.96
N ASP A 180 -33.37 -10.60 5.81
CA ASP A 180 -33.39 -10.89 7.24
C ASP A 180 -33.74 -12.36 7.52
N GLU A 181 -34.78 -12.89 6.87
CA GLU A 181 -35.19 -14.31 7.00
C GLU A 181 -34.07 -15.27 6.57
N LEU A 182 -33.31 -14.93 5.53
CA LEU A 182 -32.19 -15.74 5.06
C LEU A 182 -30.97 -15.68 6.01
N VAL A 183 -30.81 -14.59 6.75
CA VAL A 183 -29.77 -14.49 7.79
C VAL A 183 -30.20 -15.23 9.05
N ASP A 184 -31.44 -15.03 9.48
CA ASP A 184 -32.01 -15.64 10.69
C ASP A 184 -32.10 -17.17 10.59
N SER A 185 -32.31 -17.70 9.37
CA SER A 185 -32.26 -19.14 9.07
C SER A 185 -30.84 -19.72 8.93
N GLY A 186 -29.80 -18.87 9.04
CA GLY A 186 -28.41 -19.29 8.94
C GLY A 186 -27.91 -19.59 7.52
N ILE A 187 -28.70 -19.27 6.49
CA ILE A 187 -28.29 -19.43 5.08
C ILE A 187 -27.16 -18.44 4.74
N PHE A 188 -27.19 -17.24 5.31
CA PHE A 188 -26.11 -16.26 5.25
C PHE A 188 -25.65 -15.84 6.65
N LYS A 189 -24.36 -15.57 6.84
CA LYS A 189 -23.78 -15.18 8.14
C LYS A 189 -24.03 -13.72 8.48
N SER A 190 -24.40 -12.90 7.49
CA SER A 190 -24.74 -11.49 7.68
C SER A 190 -25.57 -10.93 6.53
N ARG A 191 -26.32 -9.85 6.78
CA ARG A 191 -27.09 -9.13 5.74
C ARG A 191 -26.20 -8.64 4.60
N SER A 192 -24.96 -8.23 4.90
CA SER A 192 -23.99 -7.79 3.89
C SER A 192 -23.54 -8.93 2.97
N GLU A 193 -23.40 -10.14 3.50
CA GLU A 193 -23.06 -11.33 2.71
C GLU A 193 -24.21 -11.72 1.78
N ALA A 194 -25.44 -11.72 2.30
CA ALA A 194 -26.64 -11.97 1.51
C ALA A 194 -26.77 -10.96 0.35
N VAL A 195 -26.61 -9.66 0.64
CA VAL A 195 -26.63 -8.60 -0.37
C VAL A 195 -25.54 -8.78 -1.42
N ALA A 196 -24.31 -9.11 -1.01
CA ALA A 196 -23.20 -9.33 -1.95
C ALA A 196 -23.49 -10.52 -2.88
N PHE A 197 -24.06 -11.60 -2.33
CA PHE A 197 -24.48 -12.77 -3.09
C PHE A 197 -25.54 -12.41 -4.15
N PHE A 198 -26.61 -11.73 -3.76
CA PHE A 198 -27.66 -11.34 -4.69
C PHE A 198 -27.19 -10.31 -5.73
N THR A 199 -26.32 -9.38 -5.35
CA THR A 199 -25.70 -8.42 -6.28
C THR A 199 -24.88 -9.17 -7.33
N ARG A 200 -24.09 -10.16 -6.92
CA ARG A 200 -23.30 -10.97 -7.84
C ARG A 200 -24.19 -11.74 -8.81
N LYS A 201 -25.26 -12.37 -8.31
CA LYS A 201 -26.22 -13.09 -9.14
C LYS A 201 -26.98 -12.17 -10.10
N GLY A 202 -27.33 -10.96 -9.67
CA GLY A 202 -27.93 -9.94 -10.53
C GLY A 202 -27.01 -9.49 -11.65
N ILE A 203 -25.72 -9.27 -11.37
CA ILE A 203 -24.70 -8.94 -12.38
C ILE A 203 -24.51 -10.10 -13.36
N GLU A 204 -24.43 -11.34 -12.87
CA GLU A 204 -24.30 -12.54 -13.70
C GLU A 204 -25.50 -12.71 -14.65
N ALA A 205 -26.72 -12.54 -14.12
CA ALA A 205 -27.95 -12.61 -14.91
C ALA A 205 -28.07 -11.48 -15.94
N SER A 206 -27.46 -10.32 -15.67
CA SER A 206 -27.54 -9.12 -16.51
C SER A 206 -26.31 -8.90 -17.38
N LYS A 207 -25.40 -9.89 -17.48
CA LYS A 207 -24.06 -9.72 -18.07
C LYS A 207 -24.11 -9.17 -19.50
N GLU A 208 -24.93 -9.75 -20.37
CA GLU A 208 -25.03 -9.34 -21.78
C GLU A 208 -25.53 -7.89 -21.93
N TRP A 209 -26.52 -7.49 -21.14
CA TRP A 209 -27.02 -6.12 -21.14
C TRP A 209 -25.99 -5.14 -20.58
N LEU A 210 -25.31 -5.50 -19.48
CA LEU A 210 -24.25 -4.68 -18.88
C LEU A 210 -23.06 -4.47 -19.82
N GLU A 211 -22.71 -5.47 -20.62
CA GLU A 211 -21.68 -5.37 -21.65
C GLU A 211 -22.07 -4.37 -22.75
N LYS A 212 -23.31 -4.43 -23.26
CA LYS A 212 -23.85 -3.45 -24.22
C LYS A 212 -23.87 -2.03 -23.65
N VAL A 213 -24.26 -1.87 -22.38
CA VAL A 213 -24.22 -0.56 -21.69
C VAL A 213 -22.79 -0.04 -21.58
N ARG A 214 -21.83 -0.90 -21.22
CA ARG A 214 -20.40 -0.52 -21.15
C ARG A 214 -19.86 -0.09 -22.50
N GLU A 215 -20.18 -0.81 -23.56
CA GLU A 215 -19.78 -0.47 -24.93
C GLU A 215 -20.32 0.92 -25.33
N ASN A 216 -21.60 1.19 -25.06
CA ASN A 216 -22.21 2.48 -25.36
C ASN A 216 -21.63 3.62 -24.52
N ILE A 217 -21.32 3.39 -23.24
CA ILE A 217 -20.60 4.36 -22.40
C ILE A 217 -19.21 4.64 -22.97
N GLY A 218 -18.52 3.61 -23.49
CA GLY A 218 -17.24 3.77 -24.19
C GLY A 218 -17.36 4.72 -25.39
N LYS A 219 -18.35 4.49 -26.25
CA LYS A 219 -18.64 5.35 -27.41
C LYS A 219 -18.95 6.79 -27.01
N ILE A 220 -19.72 7.01 -25.93
CA ILE A 220 -19.99 8.35 -25.42
C ILE A 220 -18.70 9.05 -24.99
N ARG A 221 -17.78 8.34 -24.34
CA ARG A 221 -16.48 8.91 -23.92
C ARG A 221 -15.60 9.24 -25.11
N GLU A 222 -15.56 8.37 -26.13
CA GLU A 222 -14.82 8.62 -27.37
C GLU A 222 -15.35 9.87 -28.09
N LEU A 223 -16.68 10.01 -28.20
CA LEU A 223 -17.31 11.20 -28.76
C LEU A 223 -17.03 12.47 -27.95
N GLN A 224 -17.05 12.39 -26.61
CA GLN A 224 -16.67 13.52 -25.76
C GLN A 224 -15.22 13.94 -25.94
N GLU A 225 -14.31 12.98 -26.17
CA GLU A 225 -12.90 13.23 -26.42
C GLU A 225 -12.66 13.84 -27.81
N GLU A 226 -13.39 13.35 -28.82
CA GLU A 226 -13.35 13.88 -30.19
C GLU A 226 -13.82 15.33 -30.25
N VAL A 227 -14.96 15.64 -29.61
CA VAL A 227 -15.46 17.02 -29.47
C VAL A 227 -14.45 17.91 -28.76
N ARG A 228 -13.77 17.42 -27.71
CA ARG A 228 -12.73 18.18 -27.02
C ARG A 228 -11.54 18.48 -27.94
N ARG A 229 -11.09 17.50 -28.71
CA ARG A 229 -9.97 17.65 -29.66
C ARG A 229 -10.28 18.61 -30.80
N GLU A 230 -11.53 18.70 -31.26
CA GLU A 230 -11.92 19.67 -32.27
C GLU A 230 -11.93 21.11 -31.74
N LEU A 231 -12.34 21.30 -30.49
CA LEU A 231 -12.29 22.60 -29.81
C LEU A 231 -10.86 23.07 -29.54
N GLU A 232 -9.91 22.17 -29.33
CA GLU A 232 -8.48 22.50 -29.13
C GLU A 232 -7.72 22.82 -30.43
N LYS A 233 -8.33 22.57 -31.61
CA LYS A 233 -7.74 22.85 -32.93
C LYS A 233 -8.20 24.19 -33.54
N THR A 234 -9.13 24.89 -32.90
CA THR A 234 -9.61 26.24 -33.30
C THR A 234 -8.92 27.30 -32.46
#